data_AF-A0A517XTK9-F1
#
_entry.id   AF-A0A517XTK9-F1
#
_cell.length_a   1.000
_cell.length_b   1.000
_cell.length_c   1.000
_cell.angle_alpha   90.00
_cell.angle_beta   90.00
_cell.angle_gamma   90.00
#
_symmetry.space_group_name_H-M   'P 1'
#
loop_
_entity.id
_entity.type
_entity.pdbx_description
1 polymer ?
#
loop_
_entity_poly.entity_id
_entity_poly.type
_entity_poly.pdbx_seq_one_letter_code
_entity_poly.pdbx_strand_id
1 'polypeptide(L)'
;MRRPLGALLGLVLAIATASGQAGGVTPAADETRSKLLKVKLSLNFNRMPLREALKEIAHLVTENTEKPILWTYAADGGVPNVPVTYNCKDKAVEAILDDLFKQHGLGFTVLSGDDHPRDGWVRLGPGKERGEVKKLSPLVLAPPTTTTPTTPAVVPDDPNEAAGLARLNAAKGLLTEGKAADAKLILNVVIGKYGKTKAGAEAKDILEKLNK
;
A
#
# COMPACT_ATOMS: atom_id res chain seq x y z
N MET A 1 8.34 69.75 7.72
CA MET A 1 8.70 68.49 7.04
C MET A 1 7.98 67.35 7.76
N ARG A 2 7.00 66.72 7.09
CA ARG A 2 6.23 65.57 7.59
C ARG A 2 6.77 64.31 6.91
N ARG A 3 7.04 63.24 7.67
CA ARG A 3 7.18 61.87 7.16
C ARG A 3 6.45 60.90 8.10
N PRO A 4 5.61 59.99 7.58
CA PRO A 4 4.76 59.12 8.38
C PRO A 4 5.51 57.86 8.82
N LEU A 5 5.30 57.46 10.08
CA LEU A 5 5.71 56.18 10.63
C LEU A 5 4.56 55.19 10.38
N GLY A 6 4.75 54.28 9.44
CA GLY A 6 3.78 53.23 9.14
C GLY A 6 4.52 51.97 8.72
N ALA A 7 4.34 50.90 9.47
CA ALA A 7 4.47 49.52 8.99
C ALA A 7 3.81 48.59 10.03
N LEU A 8 2.53 48.32 9.80
CA LEU A 8 1.77 47.23 10.40
C LEU A 8 2.48 45.91 10.07
N LEU A 9 2.95 45.17 11.06
CA LEU A 9 3.48 43.81 10.88
C LEU A 9 2.30 42.84 10.94
N GLY A 10 1.76 42.52 9.76
CA GLY A 10 0.68 41.54 9.59
C GLY A 10 1.20 40.11 9.73
N LEU A 11 0.79 39.42 10.78
CA LEU A 11 0.97 37.99 10.96
C LEU A 11 0.02 37.24 10.01
N VAL A 12 0.54 36.78 8.87
CA VAL A 12 -0.19 35.89 7.96
C VAL A 12 -0.13 34.47 8.52
N LEU A 13 -1.25 34.03 9.10
CA LEU A 13 -1.47 32.66 9.53
C LEU A 13 -1.64 31.79 8.27
N ALA A 14 -0.61 31.05 7.88
CA ALA A 14 -0.68 30.04 6.83
C ALA A 14 -1.52 28.86 7.34
N ILE A 15 -2.80 28.84 7.00
CA ILE A 15 -3.67 27.68 7.19
C ILE A 15 -3.19 26.61 6.21
N ALA A 16 -2.53 25.57 6.75
CA ALA A 16 -2.20 24.37 6.01
C ALA A 16 -3.51 23.65 5.64
N THR A 17 -4.00 23.92 4.43
CA THR A 17 -5.04 23.12 3.81
C THR A 17 -4.47 21.74 3.51
N ALA A 18 -4.78 20.77 4.36
CA ALA A 18 -4.69 19.37 4.01
C ALA A 18 -5.66 19.14 2.86
N SER A 19 -5.15 19.16 1.62
CA SER A 19 -5.89 18.76 0.44
C SER A 19 -6.19 17.27 0.53
N GLY A 20 -7.31 16.94 1.18
CA GLY A 20 -7.99 15.67 0.94
C GLY A 20 -8.41 15.66 -0.52
N GLN A 21 -7.62 15.01 -1.37
CA GLN A 21 -8.04 14.74 -2.75
C GLN A 21 -9.18 13.73 -2.71
N ALA A 22 -10.41 14.26 -2.69
CA ALA A 22 -11.61 13.52 -2.98
C ALA A 22 -11.58 13.11 -4.46
N GLY A 23 -11.27 11.83 -4.71
CA GLY A 23 -11.46 11.18 -6.00
C GLY A 23 -10.17 10.96 -6.80
N GLY A 24 -9.58 9.77 -6.65
CA GLY A 24 -8.83 9.16 -7.75
C GLY A 24 -7.75 8.17 -7.33
N VAL A 25 -6.78 8.63 -6.56
CA VAL A 25 -5.57 7.87 -6.24
C VAL A 25 -5.09 8.31 -4.85
N THR A 26 -4.83 7.36 -3.97
CA THR A 26 -4.23 7.58 -2.65
C THR A 26 -2.84 8.20 -2.78
N PRO A 27 -2.38 9.02 -1.81
CA PRO A 27 -1.05 9.61 -1.85
C PRO A 27 0.09 8.60 -2.01
N ALA A 28 -0.05 7.39 -1.43
CA ALA A 28 0.95 6.33 -1.56
C ALA A 28 1.00 5.73 -2.97
N ALA A 29 -0.15 5.56 -3.61
CA ALA A 29 -0.23 5.08 -4.99
C ALA A 29 0.27 6.13 -5.99
N ASP A 30 -0.05 7.42 -5.77
CA ASP A 30 0.49 8.50 -6.59
C ASP A 30 2.00 8.60 -6.44
N GLU A 31 2.52 8.54 -5.21
CA GLU A 31 3.95 8.57 -4.96
C GLU A 31 4.69 7.40 -5.62
N THR A 32 4.11 6.20 -5.58
CA THR A 32 4.67 5.03 -6.26
C THR A 32 4.72 5.24 -7.76
N ARG A 33 3.64 5.74 -8.36
CA ARG A 33 3.54 5.98 -9.80
C ARG A 33 4.44 7.12 -10.29
N SER A 34 4.43 8.23 -9.56
CA SER A 34 5.03 9.49 -9.98
C SER A 34 6.49 9.60 -9.56
N LYS A 35 6.91 8.98 -8.45
CA LYS A 35 8.29 9.01 -7.96
C LYS A 35 8.99 7.67 -8.14
N LEU A 36 8.51 6.60 -7.49
CA LEU A 36 9.24 5.32 -7.42
C LEU A 36 9.44 4.68 -8.80
N LEU A 37 8.42 4.72 -9.66
CA LEU A 37 8.49 4.15 -11.01
C LEU A 37 9.26 5.02 -12.02
N LYS A 38 9.51 6.29 -11.72
CA LYS A 38 10.24 7.23 -12.60
C LYS A 38 11.74 7.28 -12.32
N VAL A 39 12.20 6.61 -11.26
CA VAL A 39 13.64 6.50 -10.92
C VAL A 39 14.39 5.87 -12.08
N LYS A 40 15.52 6.45 -12.45
CA LYS A 40 16.40 5.91 -13.49
C LYS A 40 17.41 4.97 -12.86
N LEU A 41 17.46 3.74 -13.34
CA LEU A 41 18.37 2.71 -12.88
C LEU A 41 19.25 2.20 -14.02
N SER A 42 20.44 1.74 -13.64
CA SER A 42 21.34 0.98 -14.50
C SER A 42 21.49 -0.40 -13.89
N LEU A 43 21.16 -1.44 -14.65
CA LEU A 43 21.13 -2.81 -14.16
C LEU A 43 21.50 -3.81 -15.24
N ASN A 44 22.10 -4.91 -14.80
CA ASN A 44 22.58 -5.98 -15.65
C ASN A 44 22.25 -7.32 -15.00
N PHE A 45 21.19 -7.96 -15.51
CA PHE A 45 20.78 -9.30 -15.14
C PHE A 45 21.27 -10.28 -16.20
N ASN A 46 21.94 -11.34 -15.75
CA ASN A 46 22.34 -12.45 -16.60
C ASN A 46 21.77 -13.74 -16.04
N ARG A 47 20.76 -14.31 -16.72
CA ARG A 47 20.05 -15.53 -16.32
C ARG A 47 19.58 -15.49 -14.85
N MET A 48 19.23 -14.32 -14.35
CA MET A 48 18.79 -14.13 -12.96
C MET A 48 17.31 -14.51 -12.85
N PRO A 49 16.87 -15.27 -11.84
CA PRO A 49 15.45 -15.53 -11.65
C PRO A 49 14.66 -14.23 -11.47
N LEU A 50 13.53 -14.09 -12.16
CA LEU A 50 12.71 -12.86 -12.19
C LEU A 50 12.35 -12.35 -10.78
N ARG A 51 12.12 -13.24 -9.82
CA ARG A 51 11.84 -12.85 -8.43
C ARG A 51 13.02 -12.15 -7.76
N GLU A 52 14.24 -12.60 -8.03
CA GLU A 52 15.46 -11.97 -7.51
C GLU A 52 15.74 -10.66 -8.26
N ALA A 53 15.51 -10.62 -9.57
CA ALA A 53 15.60 -9.39 -10.35
C ALA A 53 14.65 -8.29 -9.82
N LEU A 54 13.42 -8.65 -9.42
CA LEU A 54 12.46 -7.71 -8.82
C LEU A 54 12.89 -7.24 -7.41
N LYS A 55 13.51 -8.12 -6.61
CA LYS A 55 14.09 -7.73 -5.32
C LYS A 55 15.25 -6.76 -5.51
N GLU A 56 16.11 -7.01 -6.48
CA GLU A 56 17.25 -6.14 -6.81
C GLU A 56 16.77 -4.77 -7.28
N ILE A 57 15.77 -4.74 -8.18
CA ILE A 57 15.12 -3.47 -8.59
C ILE A 57 14.60 -2.73 -7.36
N ALA A 58 13.91 -3.43 -6.44
CA ALA A 58 13.39 -2.77 -5.25
C ALA A 58 14.47 -2.24 -4.32
N HIS A 59 15.58 -2.97 -4.19
CA HIS A 59 16.74 -2.52 -3.42
C HIS A 59 17.31 -1.22 -4.01
N LEU A 60 17.59 -1.20 -5.32
CA LEU A 60 18.11 -0.02 -6.02
C LEU A 60 17.16 1.18 -5.96
N VAL A 61 15.84 0.97 -6.07
CA VAL A 61 14.86 2.04 -5.88
C VAL A 61 14.92 2.60 -4.45
N THR A 62 15.06 1.73 -3.45
CA THR A 62 15.17 2.14 -2.04
C THR A 62 16.40 3.00 -1.82
N GLU A 63 17.55 2.63 -2.39
CA GLU A 63 18.78 3.42 -2.31
C GLU A 63 18.65 4.80 -2.95
N ASN A 64 17.84 4.93 -4.00
CA ASN A 64 17.64 6.19 -4.72
C ASN A 64 16.51 7.08 -4.16
N THR A 65 15.54 6.51 -3.44
CA THR A 65 14.31 7.22 -3.03
C THR A 65 13.96 7.12 -1.55
N GLU A 66 14.82 6.48 -0.75
CA GLU A 66 14.65 6.20 0.69
C GLU A 66 13.40 5.37 1.05
N LYS A 67 12.58 5.02 0.05
CA LYS A 67 11.33 4.25 0.18
C LYS A 67 11.39 2.99 -0.67
N PRO A 68 11.10 1.82 -0.08
CA PRO A 68 11.03 0.60 -0.86
C PRO A 68 9.78 0.54 -1.70
N ILE A 69 9.93 0.10 -2.95
CA ILE A 69 8.81 -0.34 -3.76
C ILE A 69 8.39 -1.74 -3.28
N LEU A 70 7.10 -1.92 -3.03
CA LEU A 70 6.54 -3.16 -2.52
C LEU A 70 5.78 -3.89 -3.62
N TRP A 71 6.01 -5.21 -3.70
CA TRP A 71 5.42 -6.07 -4.73
C TRP A 71 4.32 -6.95 -4.15
N THR A 72 3.24 -7.15 -4.90
CA THR A 72 2.25 -8.19 -4.64
C THR A 72 1.96 -8.97 -5.91
N TYR A 73 1.52 -10.21 -5.78
CA TYR A 73 1.18 -11.06 -6.91
C TYR A 73 -0.35 -11.21 -7.05
N ALA A 74 -0.83 -11.35 -8.28
CA ALA A 74 -2.20 -11.74 -8.55
C ALA A 74 -2.47 -13.18 -8.07
N ALA A 75 -3.67 -13.43 -7.55
CA ALA A 75 -4.08 -14.76 -7.10
C ALA A 75 -4.15 -15.77 -8.26
N ASP A 76 -4.64 -15.33 -9.42
CA ASP A 76 -4.94 -16.18 -10.58
C ASP A 76 -3.74 -16.50 -11.49
N GLY A 77 -2.54 -16.06 -11.12
CA GLY A 77 -1.37 -16.24 -11.96
C GLY A 77 -0.13 -15.69 -11.28
N GLY A 78 0.53 -16.54 -10.50
CA GLY A 78 1.81 -16.21 -9.89
C GLY A 78 2.83 -15.84 -10.96
N VAL A 79 3.65 -14.82 -10.69
CA VAL A 79 4.78 -14.48 -11.56
C VAL A 79 5.70 -15.69 -11.65
N PRO A 80 5.92 -16.25 -12.86
CA PRO A 80 6.74 -17.44 -13.03
C PRO A 80 8.18 -17.12 -12.65
N ASN A 81 8.85 -18.05 -11.97
CA ASN A 81 10.24 -17.88 -11.56
C ASN A 81 11.20 -18.21 -12.72
N VAL A 82 11.02 -17.52 -13.85
CA VAL A 82 11.81 -17.71 -15.07
C VAL A 82 13.12 -16.92 -14.98
N PRO A 83 14.22 -17.44 -15.54
CA PRO A 83 15.45 -16.68 -15.66
C PRO A 83 15.27 -15.55 -16.68
N VAL A 84 15.67 -14.34 -16.30
CA VAL A 84 15.68 -13.15 -17.14
C VAL A 84 17.11 -12.69 -17.39
N THR A 85 17.36 -12.25 -18.61
CA THR A 85 18.59 -11.57 -19.01
C THR A 85 18.21 -10.22 -19.55
N TYR A 86 18.66 -9.16 -18.89
CA TYR A 86 18.26 -7.80 -19.22
C TYR A 86 19.37 -6.83 -18.82
N ASN A 87 19.73 -5.92 -19.72
CA ASN A 87 20.76 -4.93 -19.49
C ASN A 87 20.22 -3.56 -19.91
N CYS A 88 20.31 -2.59 -19.02
CA CYS A 88 19.99 -1.21 -19.34
C CYS A 88 20.85 -0.23 -18.55
N LYS A 89 20.98 0.97 -19.10
CA LYS A 89 21.63 2.10 -18.45
C LYS A 89 20.67 3.29 -18.45
N ASP A 90 20.56 3.96 -17.30
CA ASP A 90 19.77 5.19 -17.12
C ASP A 90 18.30 5.09 -17.58
N LYS A 91 17.66 3.92 -17.44
CA LYS A 91 16.27 3.71 -17.81
C LYS A 91 15.34 3.85 -16.60
N ALA A 92 14.15 4.41 -16.81
CA ALA A 92 13.13 4.49 -15.78
C ALA A 92 12.64 3.09 -15.36
N VAL A 93 12.35 2.90 -14.07
CA VAL A 93 11.83 1.63 -13.52
C VAL A 93 10.60 1.15 -14.29
N GLU A 94 9.66 2.05 -14.63
CA GLU A 94 8.48 1.70 -15.43
C GLU A 94 8.84 1.05 -16.79
N ALA A 95 9.87 1.57 -17.45
CA ALA A 95 10.32 1.09 -18.76
C ALA A 95 11.06 -0.23 -18.62
N ILE A 96 11.84 -0.38 -17.55
CA ILE A 96 12.52 -1.64 -17.21
C ILE A 96 11.49 -2.74 -16.95
N LEU A 97 10.46 -2.46 -16.14
CA LEU A 97 9.38 -3.41 -15.85
C LEU A 97 8.58 -3.75 -17.12
N ASP A 98 8.27 -2.76 -17.95
CA ASP A 98 7.57 -2.98 -19.23
C ASP A 98 8.38 -3.90 -20.16
N ASP A 99 9.68 -3.63 -20.35
CA ASP A 99 10.56 -4.45 -21.19
C ASP A 99 10.68 -5.90 -20.66
N LEU A 100 10.88 -6.07 -19.34
CA LEU A 100 10.95 -7.39 -18.70
C LEU A 100 9.63 -8.16 -18.82
N PHE A 101 8.50 -7.50 -18.58
CA PHE A 101 7.20 -8.17 -18.52
C PHE A 101 6.62 -8.45 -19.91
N LYS A 102 6.94 -7.65 -20.92
CA LYS A 102 6.57 -7.92 -22.33
C LYS A 102 7.05 -9.29 -22.80
N GLN A 103 8.27 -9.70 -22.42
CA GLN A 103 8.84 -10.99 -22.82
C GLN A 103 8.08 -12.19 -22.23
N HIS A 104 7.37 -11.99 -21.12
CA HIS A 104 6.70 -13.04 -20.35
C HIS A 104 5.18 -12.93 -20.33
N GLY A 105 4.59 -12.00 -21.11
CA GLY A 105 3.13 -11.78 -21.11
C GLY A 105 2.59 -11.28 -19.76
N LEU A 106 3.45 -10.64 -18.97
CA LEU A 106 3.11 -10.10 -17.66
C LEU A 106 2.74 -8.62 -17.79
N GLY A 107 2.03 -8.14 -16.78
CA GLY A 107 1.71 -6.73 -16.57
C GLY A 107 1.81 -6.35 -15.11
N PHE A 108 1.73 -5.05 -14.86
CA PHE A 108 1.78 -4.50 -13.53
C PHE A 108 0.81 -3.34 -13.35
N THR A 109 0.31 -3.21 -12.13
CA THR A 109 -0.73 -2.26 -11.75
C THR A 109 -0.40 -1.70 -10.38
N VAL A 110 -0.51 -0.38 -10.20
CA VAL A 110 -0.32 0.24 -8.87
C VAL A 110 -1.64 0.13 -8.12
N LEU A 111 -1.60 -0.46 -6.93
CA LEU A 111 -2.77 -0.60 -6.09
C LEU A 111 -3.01 0.70 -5.33
N SER A 112 -4.24 1.21 -5.44
CA SER A 112 -4.68 2.39 -4.69
C SER A 112 -5.92 2.07 -3.89
N GLY A 113 -5.84 2.11 -2.57
CA GLY A 113 -6.98 1.86 -1.70
C GLY A 113 -6.81 2.58 -0.38
N ASP A 114 -7.68 3.54 -0.10
CA ASP A 114 -7.73 4.17 1.20
C ASP A 114 -7.87 3.08 2.26
N ASP A 115 -6.97 3.10 3.25
CA ASP A 115 -6.95 2.13 4.35
C ASP A 115 -6.66 0.67 3.99
N HIS A 116 -6.23 0.38 2.76
CA HIS A 116 -5.82 -0.97 2.38
C HIS A 116 -4.34 -1.24 2.76
N PRO A 117 -4.00 -2.40 3.35
CA PRO A 117 -2.61 -2.72 3.73
C PRO A 117 -1.63 -2.79 2.55
N ARG A 118 -2.16 -2.95 1.33
CA ARG A 118 -1.39 -2.98 0.07
C ARG A 118 -1.51 -1.68 -0.73
N ASP A 119 -1.91 -0.59 -0.09
CA ASP A 119 -1.95 0.72 -0.73
C ASP A 119 -0.54 1.16 -1.16
N GLY A 120 -0.40 1.63 -2.40
CA GLY A 120 0.89 1.96 -3.01
C GLY A 120 1.72 0.75 -3.46
N TRP A 121 1.22 -0.48 -3.35
CA TRP A 121 1.98 -1.65 -3.80
C TRP A 121 1.81 -1.85 -5.30
N VAL A 122 2.85 -2.38 -5.95
CA VAL A 122 2.77 -2.80 -7.35
C VAL A 122 2.31 -4.24 -7.43
N ARG A 123 1.12 -4.45 -7.97
CA ARG A 123 0.57 -5.77 -8.27
C ARG A 123 1.09 -6.27 -9.60
N LEU A 124 1.66 -7.47 -9.59
CA LEU A 124 2.17 -8.19 -10.74
C LEU A 124 1.20 -9.32 -11.11
N GLY A 125 0.92 -9.51 -12.38
CA GLY A 125 0.06 -10.59 -12.86
C GLY A 125 0.13 -10.78 -14.36
N PRO A 126 -0.54 -11.82 -14.90
CA PRO A 126 -0.69 -11.98 -16.34
C PRO A 126 -1.52 -10.82 -16.91
N GLY A 127 -1.09 -10.25 -18.03
CA GLY A 127 -1.83 -9.19 -18.70
C GLY A 127 -0.98 -8.15 -19.42
N LYS A 128 -1.65 -7.13 -19.94
CA LYS A 128 -1.05 -6.03 -20.71
C LYS A 128 -1.03 -4.70 -19.95
N GLU A 129 -1.40 -4.68 -18.67
CA GLU A 129 -1.40 -3.46 -17.85
C GLU A 129 0.04 -2.98 -17.61
N ARG A 130 0.26 -1.65 -17.67
CA ARG A 130 1.58 -1.00 -17.64
C ARG A 130 1.59 0.20 -16.69
N GLY A 131 1.43 -0.06 -15.40
CA GLY A 131 1.42 1.00 -14.38
C GLY A 131 0.09 1.74 -14.30
N GLU A 132 -0.99 1.10 -14.76
CA GLU A 132 -2.34 1.59 -14.52
C GLU A 132 -2.61 1.58 -13.00
N VAL A 133 -3.36 2.56 -12.51
CA VAL A 133 -3.72 2.60 -11.09
C VAL A 133 -5.02 1.82 -10.93
N LYS A 134 -4.93 0.64 -10.33
CA LYS A 134 -6.11 -0.14 -9.99
C LYS A 134 -6.55 0.28 -8.62
N LYS A 135 -7.70 0.98 -8.60
CA LYS A 135 -8.40 1.25 -7.36
C LYS A 135 -8.76 -0.10 -6.74
N LEU A 136 -8.11 -0.41 -5.63
CA LEU A 136 -8.63 -1.40 -4.73
C LEU A 136 -9.96 -0.85 -4.24
N SER A 137 -11.01 -1.63 -4.43
CA SER A 137 -12.21 -1.41 -3.65
C SER A 137 -11.76 -1.26 -2.19
N PRO A 138 -12.29 -0.28 -1.45
CA PRO A 138 -12.18 -0.37 0.00
C PRO A 138 -12.61 -1.78 0.38
N LEU A 139 -12.07 -2.33 1.47
CA LEU A 139 -12.73 -3.45 2.15
C LEU A 139 -14.10 -2.93 2.62
N VAL A 140 -15.04 -2.75 1.68
CA VAL A 140 -16.45 -2.55 1.94
C VAL A 140 -16.91 -3.91 2.37
N LEU A 141 -16.94 -4.05 3.70
CA LEU A 141 -17.86 -4.88 4.43
C LEU A 141 -19.03 -5.29 3.54
N ALA A 142 -19.16 -6.59 3.26
CA ALA A 142 -20.53 -7.09 3.20
C ALA A 142 -21.17 -6.62 4.53
N PRO A 143 -22.29 -5.88 4.51
CA PRO A 143 -22.99 -5.59 5.75
C PRO A 143 -23.21 -6.94 6.44
N PRO A 144 -22.96 -7.06 7.75
CA PRO A 144 -23.23 -8.29 8.46
C PRO A 144 -24.71 -8.60 8.22
N THR A 145 -24.98 -9.72 7.55
CA THR A 145 -26.33 -10.27 7.52
C THR A 145 -26.75 -10.44 8.97
N THR A 146 -27.78 -9.69 9.32
CA THR A 146 -28.44 -9.66 10.61
C THR A 146 -28.81 -11.06 11.06
N THR A 147 -28.12 -11.55 12.09
CA THR A 147 -28.72 -12.39 13.12
C THR A 147 -28.02 -12.08 14.45
N THR A 148 -28.67 -11.23 15.24
CA THR A 148 -28.44 -11.08 16.69
C THR A 148 -28.59 -12.45 17.38
N PRO A 149 -27.87 -12.70 18.48
CA PRO A 149 -28.55 -12.54 19.76
C PRO A 149 -27.76 -11.69 20.77
N THR A 150 -28.48 -10.72 21.31
CA THR A 150 -28.45 -10.07 22.63
C THR A 150 -27.22 -10.32 23.52
N THR A 151 -26.37 -9.29 23.66
CA THR A 151 -25.59 -8.98 24.88
C THR A 151 -25.33 -7.45 24.88
N PRO A 152 -25.36 -6.74 26.04
CA PRO A 152 -25.66 -5.32 26.09
C PRO A 152 -24.67 -4.42 25.36
N ALA A 153 -25.24 -3.44 24.65
CA ALA A 153 -24.55 -2.40 23.91
C ALA A 153 -23.56 -1.62 24.79
N VAL A 154 -22.26 -1.80 24.52
CA VAL A 154 -21.29 -0.73 24.71
C VAL A 154 -21.32 0.07 23.41
N VAL A 155 -22.06 1.18 23.42
CA VAL A 155 -21.95 2.20 22.37
C VAL A 155 -20.52 2.73 22.43
N PRO A 156 -19.67 2.51 21.41
CA PRO A 156 -18.36 3.14 21.37
C PRO A 156 -18.58 4.60 20.96
N ASP A 157 -18.22 5.53 21.83
CA ASP A 157 -18.28 6.99 21.62
C ASP A 157 -17.27 7.47 20.55
N ASP A 158 -16.42 6.57 20.05
CA ASP A 158 -15.35 6.83 19.09
C ASP A 158 -15.52 6.03 17.78
N PRO A 159 -15.62 6.69 16.60
CA PRO A 159 -15.69 6.00 15.29
C PRO A 159 -14.44 5.14 14.99
N ASN A 160 -13.36 5.36 15.73
CA ASN A 160 -12.11 4.59 15.65
C ASN A 160 -12.21 3.20 16.30
N GLU A 161 -13.10 2.99 17.28
CA GLU A 161 -13.23 1.69 17.96
C GLU A 161 -14.02 0.68 17.10
N ALA A 162 -15.11 1.12 16.46
CA ALA A 162 -15.89 0.29 15.54
C ALA A 162 -15.08 -0.13 14.30
N ALA A 163 -14.32 0.79 13.72
CA ALA A 163 -13.46 0.50 12.57
C ALA A 163 -12.31 -0.46 12.92
N GLY A 164 -11.73 -0.31 14.11
CA GLY A 164 -10.73 -1.25 14.64
C GLY A 164 -11.28 -2.66 14.83
N LEU A 165 -12.47 -2.78 15.45
CA LEU A 165 -13.10 -4.08 15.72
C LEU A 165 -13.48 -4.82 14.43
N ALA A 166 -14.04 -4.10 13.45
CA ALA A 166 -14.38 -4.68 12.14
C ALA A 166 -13.13 -5.28 11.45
N ARG A 167 -12.00 -4.59 11.53
CA ARG A 167 -10.73 -5.05 10.94
C ARG A 167 -10.10 -6.21 11.73
N LEU A 168 -10.22 -6.20 13.06
CA LEU A 168 -9.82 -7.34 13.88
C LEU A 168 -10.60 -8.60 13.48
N ASN A 169 -11.91 -8.49 13.30
CA ASN A 169 -12.75 -9.59 12.86
C ASN A 169 -12.41 -10.06 11.44
N ALA A 170 -12.10 -9.13 10.53
CA ALA A 170 -11.61 -9.49 9.19
C ALA A 170 -10.28 -10.27 9.24
N ALA A 171 -9.34 -9.85 10.09
CA ALA A 171 -8.10 -10.58 10.30
C ALA A 171 -8.35 -11.98 10.87
N LYS A 172 -9.26 -12.11 11.85
CA LYS A 172 -9.69 -13.42 12.39
C LYS A 172 -10.31 -14.30 11.31
N GLY A 173 -11.13 -13.75 10.42
CA GLY A 173 -11.70 -14.46 9.25
C GLY A 173 -10.62 -15.00 8.31
N LEU A 174 -9.63 -14.18 7.96
CA LEU A 174 -8.51 -14.62 7.13
C LEU A 174 -7.67 -15.72 7.78
N LEU A 175 -7.56 -15.73 9.12
CA LEU A 175 -6.90 -16.83 9.84
C LEU A 175 -7.69 -18.13 9.72
N THR A 176 -9.02 -18.07 9.82
CA THR A 176 -9.87 -19.27 9.62
C THR A 176 -9.82 -19.80 8.19
N GLU A 177 -9.58 -18.93 7.21
CA GLU A 177 -9.37 -19.31 5.81
C GLU A 177 -7.93 -19.79 5.49
N GLY A 178 -7.03 -19.85 6.49
CA GLY A 178 -5.63 -20.24 6.28
C GLY A 178 -4.76 -19.17 5.61
N LYS A 179 -5.28 -17.96 5.41
CA LYS A 179 -4.57 -16.82 4.78
C LYS A 179 -3.78 -16.03 5.82
N ALA A 180 -2.89 -16.71 6.55
CA ALA A 180 -2.15 -16.13 7.67
C ALA A 180 -1.30 -14.91 7.29
N ALA A 181 -0.72 -14.88 6.08
CA ALA A 181 0.05 -13.73 5.60
C ALA A 181 -0.82 -12.47 5.45
N ASP A 182 -2.05 -12.62 4.94
CA ASP A 182 -2.98 -11.51 4.76
C ASP A 182 -3.56 -11.05 6.10
N ALA A 183 -3.84 -11.99 7.01
CA ALA A 183 -4.24 -11.66 8.38
C ALA A 183 -3.17 -10.83 9.10
N LYS A 184 -1.88 -11.20 9.01
CA LYS A 184 -0.76 -10.44 9.59
C LYS A 184 -0.70 -9.00 9.06
N LEU A 185 -0.97 -8.79 7.78
CA LEU A 185 -1.01 -7.45 7.19
C LEU A 185 -2.14 -6.60 7.80
N ILE A 186 -3.36 -7.16 7.93
CA ILE A 186 -4.48 -6.43 8.55
C ILE A 186 -4.21 -6.15 10.02
N LEU A 187 -3.67 -7.10 10.77
CA LEU A 187 -3.33 -6.91 12.19
C LEU A 187 -2.34 -5.76 12.40
N ASN A 188 -1.31 -5.64 11.55
CA ASN A 188 -0.36 -4.52 11.61
C ASN A 188 -1.02 -3.16 11.36
N VAL A 189 -1.97 -3.08 10.43
CA VAL A 189 -2.76 -1.86 10.21
C VAL A 189 -3.62 -1.53 11.43
N VAL A 190 -4.22 -2.55 12.06
CA VAL A 190 -5.04 -2.35 13.26
C VAL A 190 -4.20 -1.84 14.43
N ILE A 191 -3.01 -2.40 14.63
CA ILE A 191 -2.08 -1.95 15.67
C ILE A 191 -1.58 -0.52 15.37
N GLY A 192 -1.25 -0.21 14.12
CA GLY A 192 -0.72 1.10 13.73
C GLY A 192 -1.74 2.24 13.84
N LYS A 193 -2.98 2.04 13.35
CA LYS A 193 -4.02 3.08 13.35
C LYS A 193 -4.90 3.06 14.60
N TYR A 194 -5.15 1.88 15.17
CA TYR A 194 -6.08 1.68 16.29
C TYR A 194 -5.38 1.11 17.54
N GLY A 195 -4.05 1.24 17.65
CA GLY A 195 -3.29 0.70 18.79
C GLY A 195 -3.74 1.18 20.18
N LYS A 196 -4.48 2.30 20.25
CA LYS A 196 -5.08 2.83 21.49
C LYS A 196 -6.45 2.24 21.82
N THR A 197 -7.05 1.47 20.92
CA THR A 197 -8.37 0.85 21.14
C THR A 197 -8.22 -0.61 21.60
N LYS A 198 -9.30 -1.19 22.13
CA LYS A 198 -9.34 -2.61 22.50
C LYS A 198 -9.00 -3.52 21.32
N ALA A 199 -9.46 -3.17 20.13
CA ALA A 199 -9.14 -3.90 18.90
C ALA A 199 -7.63 -3.83 18.56
N GLY A 200 -6.96 -2.72 18.84
CA GLY A 200 -5.49 -2.61 18.71
C GLY A 200 -4.74 -3.55 19.65
N ALA A 201 -5.18 -3.63 20.91
CA ALA A 201 -4.59 -4.53 21.91
C ALA A 201 -4.80 -6.01 21.54
N GLU A 202 -6.01 -6.39 21.14
CA GLU A 202 -6.31 -7.75 20.66
C GLU A 202 -5.54 -8.08 19.37
N ALA A 203 -5.39 -7.13 18.45
CA ALA A 203 -4.65 -7.36 17.21
C ALA A 203 -3.17 -7.67 17.48
N LYS A 204 -2.59 -7.02 18.50
CA LYS A 204 -1.21 -7.26 18.93
C LYS A 204 -1.04 -8.67 19.50
N ASP A 205 -1.94 -9.12 20.37
CA ASP A 205 -1.91 -10.48 20.93
C ASP A 205 -2.01 -11.57 19.85
N ILE A 206 -2.91 -11.39 18.88
CA ILE A 206 -3.06 -12.34 17.76
C ILE A 206 -1.80 -12.33 16.88
N LEU A 207 -1.21 -11.17 16.61
CA LEU A 207 0.01 -11.07 15.81
C LEU A 207 1.20 -11.76 16.50
N GLU A 208 1.34 -11.61 17.82
CA GLU A 208 2.38 -12.30 18.61
C GLU A 208 2.19 -13.82 18.58
N LYS A 209 0.95 -14.31 18.67
CA LYS A 209 0.64 -15.74 18.55
C LYS A 209 0.95 -16.33 17.17
N LEU A 210 0.85 -15.54 16.10
CA LEU A 210 1.18 -15.98 14.74
C LEU A 210 2.67 -15.93 14.41
N ASN A 211 3.48 -15.29 15.24
CA ASN A 211 4.94 -15.20 15.08
C ASN A 211 5.71 -16.14 16.02
N LYS A 212 5.00 -16.84 16.92
CA LYS A 212 5.51 -17.98 17.68
C LYS A 212 5.34 -19.27 16.90
#